data_AF-A0A2N2FRM9-F1
#
_entry.id   AF-A0A2N2FRM9-F1
#
_cell.length_a   1.000
_cell.length_b   1.000
_cell.length_c   1.000
_cell.angle_alpha   90.00
_cell.angle_beta   90.00
_cell.angle_gamma   90.00
#
_symmetry.space_group_name_H-M   'P 1'
#
loop_
_entity.id
_entity.type
_entity.pdbx_description
1 polymer ?
#
loop_
_entity_poly.entity_id
_entity_poly.type
_entity_poly.pdbx_seq_one_letter_code
_entity_poly.pdbx_strand_id
1 'polypeptide(L)'
;MLNRSFKQRKFVNAGFLFGPFVPIYGMGAFVIIVMQYLVQGWHFVPRFIIFGLSLTFLEYMIGFLSEKIFKLPLWSYEDRRFNLHGRVSLYFSFLWTVLSLVFLEFIHPEVFYRVALLHEGLIKPAAIAFMIYFWVDYTFSVMSLASFRGAVAYLYEEYFNLSNTEIEERLNSFQRLRDAFPDLNQYINQNINKKIRKRLNSFLKTIQEKIILEMEGRKPFEKEYYETVEDILSHEEFLKLKDYFRSAARGALLHDFFLYDWRNHDEPDLARNKFHGLAHPAIAVVNAKKHFSINDIEEDIIKKHMWPLTLVPPKYKESYIVSFADKYLSSREFINEYKKRISQFQAKKGPKRKHTNPDSSK
;
A
#
# COMPACT_ATOMS: atom_id res chain seq x y z
N MET A 1 -12.38 -6.61 -19.97
CA MET A 1 -11.38 -7.34 -20.76
C MET A 1 -10.85 -6.51 -21.93
N LEU A 2 -11.70 -6.06 -22.88
CA LEU A 2 -11.24 -5.29 -24.07
C LEU A 2 -10.50 -3.99 -23.75
N ASN A 3 -11.03 -3.13 -22.87
CA ASN A 3 -10.42 -1.82 -22.58
C ASN A 3 -9.02 -1.93 -21.91
N ARG A 4 -8.73 -3.07 -21.26
CA ARG A 4 -7.45 -3.31 -20.56
C ARG A 4 -6.39 -3.93 -21.47
N SER A 5 -6.76 -4.94 -22.28
CA SER A 5 -5.85 -5.51 -23.29
C SER A 5 -5.45 -4.49 -24.36
N PHE A 6 -6.35 -3.57 -24.75
CA PHE A 6 -6.04 -2.50 -25.69
C PHE A 6 -5.01 -1.49 -25.14
N LYS A 7 -5.09 -1.13 -23.85
CA LYS A 7 -4.15 -0.18 -23.23
C LYS A 7 -2.76 -0.76 -22.98
N GLN A 8 -2.67 -2.06 -22.66
CA GLN A 8 -1.40 -2.68 -22.26
C GLN A 8 -0.73 -3.53 -23.36
N ARG A 9 -1.37 -3.70 -24.54
CA ARG A 9 -0.91 -4.55 -25.66
C ARG A 9 -0.47 -5.96 -25.25
N LYS A 10 -1.02 -6.47 -24.14
CA LYS A 10 -0.80 -7.82 -23.61
C LYS A 10 -2.15 -8.44 -23.28
N PHE A 11 -2.25 -9.76 -23.42
CA PHE A 11 -3.40 -10.49 -22.92
C PHE A 11 -3.38 -10.45 -21.39
N VAL A 12 -4.08 -9.47 -20.81
CA VAL A 12 -4.27 -9.38 -19.37
C VAL A 12 -5.47 -10.24 -19.04
N ASN A 13 -5.27 -11.34 -18.32
CA ASN A 13 -6.39 -12.06 -17.73
C ASN A 13 -7.02 -11.16 -16.65
N ALA A 14 -8.14 -10.55 -17.01
CA ALA A 14 -8.86 -9.59 -16.18
C ALA A 14 -9.90 -10.25 -15.26
N GLY A 15 -9.91 -11.59 -15.17
CA GLY A 15 -10.93 -12.37 -14.49
C GLY A 15 -10.47 -13.01 -13.18
N PHE A 16 -11.46 -13.47 -12.42
CA PHE A 16 -11.27 -14.31 -11.23
C PHE A 16 -10.54 -15.62 -11.57
N LEU A 17 -10.92 -16.23 -12.70
CA LEU A 17 -10.36 -17.49 -13.18
C LEU A 17 -8.92 -17.36 -13.70
N PHE A 18 -8.14 -18.43 -13.66
CA PHE A 18 -6.83 -18.51 -14.33
C PHE A 18 -6.98 -18.59 -15.86
N GLY A 19 -8.07 -19.19 -16.32
CA GLY A 19 -8.48 -19.19 -17.72
C GLY A 19 -9.02 -17.84 -18.20
N PRO A 20 -9.25 -17.70 -19.52
CA PRO A 20 -9.71 -16.46 -20.14
C PRO A 20 -11.19 -16.13 -19.87
N PHE A 21 -11.88 -16.93 -19.06
CA PHE A 21 -13.31 -16.83 -18.85
C PHE A 21 -13.64 -15.95 -17.65
N VAL A 22 -14.71 -15.16 -17.79
CA VAL A 22 -15.26 -14.34 -16.71
C VAL A 22 -16.65 -14.88 -16.35
N PRO A 23 -16.80 -15.64 -15.24
CA PRO A 23 -18.02 -16.36 -14.90
C PRO A 23 -19.30 -15.51 -14.88
N ILE A 24 -19.19 -14.27 -14.43
CA ILE A 24 -20.34 -13.35 -14.30
C ILE A 24 -21.07 -13.12 -15.63
N TYR A 25 -20.36 -13.12 -16.76
CA TYR A 25 -20.97 -12.92 -18.06
C TYR A 25 -21.74 -14.15 -18.53
N GLY A 26 -21.22 -15.36 -18.26
CA GLY A 26 -21.92 -16.61 -18.55
C GLY A 26 -23.20 -16.75 -17.71
N MET A 27 -23.11 -16.45 -16.40
CA MET A 27 -24.28 -16.42 -15.53
C MET A 27 -25.28 -15.33 -15.95
N GLY A 28 -24.81 -14.15 -16.32
CA GLY A 28 -25.67 -13.07 -16.82
C GLY A 28 -26.41 -13.46 -18.09
N ALA A 29 -25.71 -14.07 -19.06
CA ALA A 29 -26.33 -14.59 -20.27
C ALA A 29 -27.41 -15.65 -19.96
N PHE A 30 -27.12 -16.60 -19.06
CA PHE A 30 -28.09 -17.60 -18.62
C PHE A 30 -29.32 -16.97 -17.95
N VAL A 31 -29.11 -16.05 -17.00
CA VAL A 31 -30.20 -15.33 -16.32
C VAL A 31 -31.08 -14.59 -17.33
N ILE A 32 -30.49 -13.95 -18.33
CA ILE A 32 -31.24 -13.20 -19.34
C ILE A 32 -32.03 -14.12 -20.27
N ILE A 33 -31.48 -15.28 -20.67
CA ILE A 33 -32.22 -16.28 -21.46
C ILE A 33 -33.43 -16.81 -20.67
N VAL A 34 -33.24 -17.15 -19.39
CA VAL A 34 -34.33 -17.59 -18.51
C VAL A 34 -35.37 -16.48 -18.34
N MET A 35 -34.94 -15.25 -18.08
CA MET A 35 -35.86 -14.12 -17.93
C MET A 35 -36.63 -13.84 -19.23
N GLN A 36 -35.98 -13.90 -20.39
CA GLN A 36 -36.62 -13.75 -21.69
C GLN A 36 -37.75 -14.78 -21.88
N TYR A 37 -37.55 -16.03 -21.44
CA TYR A 37 -38.60 -17.05 -21.45
C TYR A 37 -39.77 -16.70 -20.50
N LEU A 38 -39.47 -16.23 -19.28
CA LEU A 38 -40.48 -15.90 -18.27
C LEU A 38 -41.34 -14.68 -18.64
N VAL A 39 -40.76 -13.66 -19.29
CA VAL A 39 -41.43 -12.40 -19.63
C VAL A 39 -41.70 -12.22 -21.12
N GLN A 40 -41.73 -13.32 -21.89
CA GLN A 40 -41.94 -13.31 -23.35
C GLN A 40 -43.25 -12.63 -23.80
N GLY A 41 -44.26 -12.59 -22.93
CA GLY A 41 -45.56 -11.94 -23.20
C GLY A 41 -45.64 -10.47 -22.77
N TRP A 42 -44.62 -9.94 -22.10
CA TRP A 42 -44.65 -8.56 -21.60
C TRP A 42 -44.37 -7.57 -22.71
N HIS A 43 -44.92 -6.35 -22.59
CA HIS A 43 -44.55 -5.23 -23.46
C HIS A 43 -43.03 -4.94 -23.39
N PHE A 44 -42.52 -4.32 -24.45
CA PHE A 44 -41.08 -4.07 -24.63
C PHE A 44 -40.43 -3.35 -23.44
N VAL A 45 -41.06 -2.28 -22.93
CA VAL A 45 -40.48 -1.44 -21.87
C VAL A 45 -40.36 -2.19 -20.52
N PRO A 46 -41.43 -2.80 -19.96
CA PRO A 46 -41.31 -3.61 -18.74
C PRO A 46 -40.30 -4.76 -18.85
N ARG A 47 -40.21 -5.39 -20.03
CA ARG A 47 -39.25 -6.47 -20.30
C ARG A 47 -37.80 -6.00 -20.17
N PHE A 48 -37.49 -4.85 -20.77
CA PHE A 48 -36.14 -4.28 -20.69
C PHE A 48 -35.77 -3.88 -19.25
N ILE A 49 -36.72 -3.32 -18.51
CA ILE A 49 -36.51 -2.95 -17.10
C ILE A 49 -36.15 -4.18 -16.27
N ILE A 50 -36.89 -5.29 -16.41
CA ILE A 50 -36.62 -6.49 -15.61
C ILE A 50 -35.28 -7.15 -15.95
N PHE A 51 -34.81 -7.06 -17.20
CA PHE A 51 -33.47 -7.51 -17.58
C PHE A 51 -32.36 -6.73 -16.87
N GLY A 52 -32.48 -5.40 -16.87
CA GLY A 52 -31.53 -4.52 -16.17
C GLY A 52 -31.50 -4.77 -14.68
N LEU A 53 -32.68 -4.92 -14.06
CA LEU A 53 -32.80 -5.25 -12.64
C LEU A 53 -32.20 -6.62 -12.32
N SER A 54 -32.43 -7.63 -13.15
CA SER A 54 -31.90 -8.99 -12.96
C SER A 54 -30.37 -9.02 -13.04
N LEU A 55 -29.78 -8.35 -14.03
CA LEU A 55 -28.32 -8.26 -14.16
C LEU A 55 -27.69 -7.45 -13.04
N THR A 56 -28.33 -6.34 -12.65
CA THR A 56 -27.87 -5.51 -11.52
C THR A 56 -27.93 -6.30 -10.21
N PHE A 57 -29.00 -7.07 -10.01
CA PHE A 57 -29.13 -7.94 -8.84
C PHE A 57 -28.05 -9.02 -8.82
N LEU A 58 -27.78 -9.66 -9.96
CA LEU A 58 -26.70 -10.64 -10.10
C LEU A 58 -25.33 -10.01 -9.76
N GLU A 59 -25.02 -8.85 -10.32
CA GLU A 59 -23.77 -8.12 -10.04
C GLU A 59 -23.65 -7.78 -8.56
N TYR A 60 -24.72 -7.25 -7.96
CA TYR A 60 -24.75 -6.94 -6.52
C TYR A 60 -24.53 -8.18 -5.67
N MET A 61 -25.20 -9.29 -6.00
CA MET A 61 -25.12 -10.54 -5.26
C MET A 61 -23.71 -11.14 -5.34
N ILE A 62 -23.07 -11.13 -6.51
CA ILE A 62 -21.70 -11.64 -6.68
C ILE A 62 -20.70 -10.74 -5.93
N GLY A 63 -20.87 -9.41 -6.00
CA GLY A 63 -20.05 -8.47 -5.21
C GLY A 63 -20.19 -8.74 -3.71
N PHE A 64 -21.43 -8.90 -3.23
CA PHE A 64 -21.71 -9.21 -1.82
C PHE A 64 -21.14 -10.56 -1.38
N LEU A 65 -21.36 -11.62 -2.16
CA LEU A 65 -20.82 -12.96 -1.85
C LEU A 65 -19.31 -12.96 -1.86
N SER A 66 -18.69 -12.26 -2.81
CA SER A 66 -17.24 -12.08 -2.85
C SER A 66 -16.72 -11.46 -1.56
N GLU A 67 -17.32 -10.36 -1.10
CA GLU A 67 -16.95 -9.73 0.16
C GLU A 67 -17.20 -10.64 1.38
N LYS A 68 -18.28 -11.43 1.41
CA LYS A 68 -18.56 -12.31 2.55
C LYS A 68 -17.65 -13.52 2.62
N ILE A 69 -17.40 -14.17 1.49
CA ILE A 69 -16.57 -15.37 1.40
C ILE A 69 -15.10 -14.99 1.52
N PHE A 70 -14.64 -14.04 0.71
CA PHE A 70 -13.22 -13.71 0.62
C PHE A 70 -12.81 -12.56 1.53
N LYS A 71 -13.74 -11.78 2.09
CA LYS A 71 -13.44 -10.53 2.84
C LYS A 71 -12.60 -9.54 2.03
N LEU A 72 -12.72 -9.59 0.71
CA LEU A 72 -12.02 -8.75 -0.23
C LEU A 72 -13.04 -8.22 -1.26
N PRO A 73 -13.15 -6.90 -1.47
CA PRO A 73 -13.88 -6.36 -2.60
C PRO A 73 -13.06 -6.60 -3.87
N LEU A 74 -13.65 -7.28 -4.86
CA LEU A 74 -12.99 -7.53 -6.15
C LEU A 74 -13.11 -6.33 -7.10
N TRP A 75 -14.16 -5.53 -6.94
CA TRP A 75 -14.34 -4.26 -7.64
C TRP A 75 -15.05 -3.27 -6.72
N SER A 76 -14.93 -1.99 -7.01
CA SER A 76 -15.64 -0.92 -6.33
C SER A 76 -16.17 0.12 -7.31
N TYR A 77 -17.38 0.62 -7.02
CA TYR A 77 -18.00 1.76 -7.67
C TYR A 77 -18.24 2.93 -6.69
N GLU A 78 -17.50 2.99 -5.58
CA GLU A 78 -17.61 4.07 -4.59
C GLU A 78 -17.35 5.46 -5.20
N ASP A 79 -16.51 5.54 -6.23
CA ASP A 79 -16.19 6.76 -6.98
C ASP A 79 -17.33 7.22 -7.91
N ARG A 80 -18.38 6.40 -8.09
CA ARG A 80 -19.50 6.68 -9.00
C ARG A 80 -20.70 7.25 -8.27
N ARG A 81 -21.36 8.21 -8.91
CA ARG A 81 -22.65 8.73 -8.46
C ARG A 81 -23.72 7.63 -8.57
N PHE A 82 -24.68 7.64 -7.65
CA PHE A 82 -25.76 6.64 -7.57
C PHE A 82 -25.25 5.20 -7.50
N ASN A 83 -24.19 4.97 -6.70
CA ASN A 83 -23.73 3.64 -6.35
C ASN A 83 -24.52 3.08 -5.15
N LEU A 84 -24.66 1.75 -5.09
CA LEU A 84 -25.26 1.06 -3.94
C LEU A 84 -24.18 0.23 -3.24
N HIS A 85 -23.78 0.67 -2.04
CA HIS A 85 -22.70 0.08 -1.24
C HIS A 85 -21.38 -0.12 -2.02
N GLY A 86 -21.13 0.68 -3.06
CA GLY A 86 -19.98 0.49 -3.95
C GLY A 86 -20.02 -0.79 -4.82
N ARG A 87 -21.09 -1.60 -4.79
CA ARG A 87 -21.14 -2.91 -5.51
C ARG A 87 -21.71 -2.83 -6.91
N VAL A 88 -22.68 -1.94 -7.09
CA VAL A 88 -23.32 -1.62 -8.39
C VAL A 88 -23.48 -0.11 -8.50
N SER A 89 -23.63 0.38 -9.73
CA SER A 89 -23.96 1.79 -9.97
C SER A 89 -25.01 1.90 -11.05
N LEU A 90 -25.85 2.95 -10.97
CA LEU A 90 -26.91 3.18 -11.95
C LEU A 90 -26.38 3.28 -13.39
N TYR A 91 -25.19 3.85 -13.57
CA TYR A 91 -24.55 3.96 -14.87
C TYR A 91 -24.22 2.58 -15.47
N PHE A 92 -23.58 1.70 -14.69
CA PHE A 92 -23.27 0.35 -15.16
C PHE A 92 -24.51 -0.53 -15.29
N SER A 93 -25.51 -0.36 -14.41
CA SER A 93 -26.82 -1.00 -14.55
C SER A 93 -27.44 -0.69 -15.91
N PHE A 94 -27.43 0.59 -16.33
CA PHE A 94 -27.93 0.97 -17.65
C PHE A 94 -27.14 0.31 -18.80
N LEU A 95 -25.81 0.30 -18.71
CA LEU A 95 -24.96 -0.38 -19.71
C LEU A 95 -25.25 -1.88 -19.79
N TRP A 96 -25.45 -2.55 -18.65
CA TRP A 96 -25.84 -3.96 -18.61
C TRP A 96 -27.19 -4.20 -19.29
N THR A 97 -28.15 -3.30 -19.07
CA THR A 97 -29.45 -3.42 -19.73
C THR A 97 -29.31 -3.30 -21.26
N VAL A 98 -28.58 -2.31 -21.76
CA VAL A 98 -28.33 -2.17 -23.21
C VAL A 98 -27.59 -3.39 -23.77
N LEU A 99 -26.58 -3.88 -23.05
CA LEU A 99 -25.84 -5.08 -23.46
C LEU A 99 -26.73 -6.32 -23.51
N SER A 100 -27.72 -6.44 -22.61
CA SER A 100 -28.67 -7.56 -22.62
C SER A 100 -29.52 -7.60 -23.89
N LEU A 101 -29.91 -6.44 -24.43
CA LEU A 101 -30.62 -6.35 -25.71
C LEU A 101 -29.73 -6.79 -26.86
N VAL A 102 -28.51 -6.26 -26.93
CA VAL A 102 -27.55 -6.64 -27.97
C VAL A 102 -27.27 -8.14 -27.92
N PHE A 103 -27.15 -8.69 -26.70
CA PHE A 103 -26.97 -10.11 -26.51
C PHE A 103 -28.16 -10.92 -27.05
N LEU A 104 -29.39 -10.58 -26.68
CA LEU A 104 -30.58 -11.32 -27.12
C LEU A 104 -30.84 -11.22 -28.62
N GLU A 105 -30.63 -10.03 -29.22
CA GLU A 105 -30.97 -9.77 -30.62
C GLU A 105 -29.90 -10.29 -31.59
N PHE A 106 -28.62 -10.20 -31.22
CA PHE A 106 -27.52 -10.49 -32.14
C PHE A 106 -26.67 -11.68 -31.70
N ILE A 107 -26.25 -11.73 -30.44
CA ILE A 107 -25.24 -12.69 -29.99
C ILE A 107 -25.87 -14.08 -29.78
N HIS A 108 -26.97 -14.14 -29.05
CA HIS A 108 -27.66 -15.38 -28.71
C HIS A 108 -28.13 -16.17 -29.95
N PRO A 109 -28.85 -15.58 -30.92
CA PRO A 109 -29.29 -16.34 -32.10
C PRO A 109 -28.12 -16.83 -32.95
N GLU A 110 -27.07 -16.02 -33.13
CA GLU A 110 -25.89 -16.42 -33.89
C GLU A 110 -25.14 -17.57 -33.22
N VAL A 111 -24.95 -17.50 -31.90
CA VAL A 111 -24.33 -18.58 -31.12
C VAL A 111 -25.18 -19.84 -31.19
N PHE A 112 -26.51 -19.72 -31.04
CA PHE A 112 -27.43 -20.85 -31.11
C PHE A 112 -27.37 -21.52 -32.50
N TYR A 113 -27.41 -20.74 -33.57
CA TYR A 113 -27.31 -21.24 -34.94
C TYR A 113 -26.00 -22.02 -35.17
N ARG A 114 -24.86 -21.46 -34.76
CA ARG A 114 -23.56 -22.13 -34.90
C ARG A 114 -23.45 -23.41 -34.08
N VAL A 115 -23.99 -23.42 -32.87
CA VAL A 115 -23.99 -24.62 -32.02
C VAL A 115 -24.93 -25.68 -32.59
N ALA A 116 -26.07 -25.30 -33.16
CA ALA A 116 -27.01 -26.22 -33.79
C ALA A 116 -26.46 -26.91 -35.05
N LEU A 117 -25.46 -26.31 -35.73
CA LEU A 117 -24.76 -26.93 -36.85
C LEU A 117 -23.77 -28.02 -36.45
N LEU A 118 -23.41 -28.11 -35.17
CA LEU A 118 -22.46 -29.12 -34.68
C LEU A 118 -23.17 -30.45 -34.40
N HIS A 119 -22.48 -31.56 -34.65
CA HIS A 119 -23.02 -32.88 -34.37
C HIS A 119 -23.18 -33.09 -32.85
N GLU A 120 -24.36 -33.56 -32.40
CA GLU A 120 -24.62 -33.90 -31.00
C GLU A 120 -23.55 -34.78 -30.33
N GLY A 121 -22.93 -35.70 -31.08
CA GLY A 121 -21.86 -36.58 -30.59
C GLY A 121 -20.59 -35.84 -30.19
N LEU A 122 -20.37 -34.62 -30.69
CA LEU A 122 -19.27 -33.75 -30.31
C LEU A 122 -19.67 -32.75 -29.22
N ILE A 123 -20.91 -32.23 -29.26
CA ILE A 123 -21.38 -31.20 -28.32
C ILE A 123 -21.37 -31.73 -26.88
N LYS A 124 -21.95 -32.92 -26.65
CA LYS A 124 -22.09 -33.49 -25.29
C LYS A 124 -20.73 -33.72 -24.61
N PRO A 125 -19.76 -34.44 -25.23
CA PRO A 125 -18.44 -34.63 -24.60
C PRO A 125 -17.66 -33.32 -24.48
N ALA A 126 -17.76 -32.40 -25.46
CA ALA A 126 -17.11 -31.09 -25.36
C ALA A 126 -17.66 -30.26 -24.19
N ALA A 127 -18.97 -30.26 -23.97
CA ALA A 127 -19.60 -29.60 -22.84
C ALA A 127 -19.15 -30.20 -21.50
N ILE A 128 -19.07 -31.54 -21.40
CA ILE A 128 -18.57 -32.22 -20.20
C ILE A 128 -17.10 -31.86 -19.94
N ALA A 129 -16.24 -31.93 -20.96
CA ALA A 129 -14.84 -31.57 -20.84
C ALA A 129 -14.67 -30.10 -20.41
N PHE A 130 -15.47 -29.20 -20.99
CA PHE A 130 -15.47 -27.78 -20.63
C PHE A 130 -15.95 -27.55 -19.19
N MET A 131 -16.96 -28.28 -18.72
CA MET A 131 -17.42 -28.24 -17.33
C MET A 131 -16.34 -28.71 -16.36
N ILE A 132 -15.63 -29.81 -16.68
CA ILE A 132 -14.50 -30.30 -15.86
C ILE A 132 -13.40 -29.23 -15.82
N TYR A 133 -13.01 -28.68 -16.97
CA TYR A 133 -12.04 -27.59 -17.05
C TYR A 133 -12.45 -26.42 -16.15
N PHE A 134 -13.70 -25.97 -16.26
CA PHE A 134 -14.20 -24.82 -15.50
C PHE A 134 -14.20 -25.10 -13.99
N TRP A 135 -14.56 -26.31 -13.56
CA TRP A 135 -14.51 -26.71 -12.16
C TRP A 135 -13.08 -26.74 -11.60
N VAL A 136 -12.13 -27.27 -12.38
CA VAL A 136 -10.72 -27.29 -11.99
C VAL A 136 -10.18 -25.86 -11.88
N ASP A 137 -10.42 -25.03 -12.89
CA ASP A 137 -9.99 -23.62 -12.90
C ASP A 137 -10.63 -22.83 -11.74
N TYR A 138 -11.93 -23.02 -11.50
CA TYR A 138 -12.65 -22.39 -10.39
C TYR A 138 -12.06 -22.76 -9.04
N THR A 139 -11.77 -24.04 -8.79
CA THR A 139 -11.18 -24.49 -7.52
C THR A 139 -9.79 -23.90 -7.30
N PHE A 140 -8.91 -23.94 -8.30
CA PHE A 140 -7.60 -23.29 -8.21
C PHE A 140 -7.70 -21.78 -8.01
N SER A 141 -8.66 -21.12 -8.63
CA SER A 141 -8.89 -19.68 -8.50
C SER A 141 -9.36 -19.28 -7.12
N VAL A 142 -10.29 -20.05 -6.53
CA VAL A 142 -10.71 -19.91 -5.13
C VAL A 142 -9.53 -20.11 -4.18
N MET A 143 -8.72 -21.16 -4.38
CA MET A 143 -7.53 -21.42 -3.56
C MET A 143 -6.52 -20.28 -3.65
N SER A 144 -6.25 -19.77 -4.86
CA SER A 144 -5.34 -18.64 -5.08
C SER A 144 -5.80 -17.37 -4.36
N LEU A 145 -7.10 -17.06 -4.38
CA LEU A 145 -7.65 -15.90 -3.67
C LEU A 145 -7.62 -16.08 -2.14
N ALA A 146 -7.86 -17.30 -1.65
CA ALA A 146 -7.72 -17.62 -0.23
C ALA A 146 -6.26 -17.50 0.25
N SER A 147 -5.30 -18.01 -0.53
CA SER A 147 -3.87 -17.86 -0.25
C SER A 147 -3.42 -16.39 -0.29
N PHE A 148 -3.92 -15.61 -1.24
CA PHE A 148 -3.67 -14.17 -1.31
C PHE A 148 -4.13 -13.46 -0.05
N ARG A 149 -5.37 -13.70 0.38
CA ARG A 149 -5.88 -13.13 1.63
C ARG A 149 -5.01 -13.51 2.82
N GLY A 150 -4.58 -14.78 2.90
CA GLY A 150 -3.67 -15.24 3.94
C GLY A 150 -2.34 -14.47 3.93
N ALA A 151 -1.78 -14.23 2.74
CA ALA A 151 -0.56 -13.46 2.58
C ALA A 151 -0.75 -11.99 2.99
N VAL A 152 -1.86 -11.34 2.60
CA VAL A 152 -2.17 -9.97 3.05
C VAL A 152 -2.36 -9.93 4.58
N ALA A 153 -3.03 -10.93 5.17
CA ALA A 153 -3.18 -11.06 6.62
C ALA A 153 -1.83 -11.16 7.34
N TYR A 154 -0.91 -11.95 6.80
CA TYR A 154 0.46 -12.08 7.30
C TYR A 154 1.24 -10.77 7.17
N LEU A 155 1.18 -10.11 6.01
CA LEU A 155 1.80 -8.79 5.80
C LEU A 155 1.31 -7.76 6.84
N TYR A 156 0.04 -7.83 7.26
CA TYR A 156 -0.48 -6.96 8.31
C TYR A 156 0.09 -7.24 9.69
N GLU A 157 0.24 -8.51 10.07
CA GLU A 157 0.72 -8.88 11.41
C GLU A 157 2.22 -8.57 11.56
N GLU A 158 2.98 -8.86 10.51
CA GLU A 158 4.45 -8.81 10.52
C GLU A 158 5.02 -7.54 9.85
N TYR A 159 4.18 -6.57 9.51
CA TYR A 159 4.57 -5.36 8.75
C TYR A 159 5.83 -4.67 9.29
N PHE A 160 5.94 -4.49 10.61
CA PHE A 160 7.08 -3.81 11.25
C PHE A 160 8.37 -4.65 11.31
N ASN A 161 8.25 -5.96 11.12
CA ASN A 161 9.36 -6.90 11.19
C ASN A 161 9.87 -7.29 9.78
N LEU A 162 9.05 -7.09 8.75
CA LEU A 162 9.41 -7.35 7.36
C LEU A 162 10.22 -6.20 6.77
N SER A 163 11.19 -6.55 5.93
CA SER A 163 11.87 -5.60 5.07
C SER A 163 10.98 -5.17 3.90
N ASN A 164 11.21 -3.97 3.35
CA ASN A 164 10.50 -3.49 2.15
C ASN A 164 10.60 -4.48 0.98
N THR A 165 11.75 -5.15 0.82
CA THR A 165 11.98 -6.18 -0.20
C THR A 165 11.11 -7.42 0.01
N GLU A 166 10.93 -7.88 1.25
CA GLU A 166 10.07 -9.04 1.54
C GLU A 166 8.59 -8.72 1.32
N ILE A 167 8.17 -7.49 1.63
CA ILE A 167 6.82 -7.00 1.33
C ILE A 167 6.59 -6.99 -0.18
N GLU A 168 7.54 -6.46 -0.95
CA GLU A 168 7.45 -6.38 -2.40
C GLU A 168 7.44 -7.75 -3.06
N GLU A 169 8.30 -8.69 -2.64
CA GLU A 169 8.32 -10.08 -3.13
C GLU A 169 6.96 -10.77 -2.90
N ARG A 170 6.37 -10.60 -1.71
CA ARG A 170 5.05 -11.15 -1.38
C ARG A 170 3.94 -10.51 -2.20
N LEU A 171 3.97 -9.20 -2.42
CA LEU A 171 2.97 -8.53 -3.25
C LEU A 171 3.11 -8.88 -4.73
N ASN A 172 4.33 -9.18 -5.19
CA ASN A 172 4.61 -9.61 -6.55
C ASN A 172 4.18 -11.06 -6.81
N SER A 173 4.22 -11.95 -5.80
CA SER A 173 3.70 -13.31 -5.97
C SER A 173 2.20 -13.37 -6.29
N PHE A 174 1.48 -12.25 -6.10
CA PHE A 174 0.06 -12.12 -6.44
C PHE A 174 -0.21 -11.03 -7.49
N GLN A 175 0.80 -10.70 -8.30
CA GLN A 175 0.67 -9.69 -9.36
C GLN A 175 -0.53 -9.95 -10.27
N ARG A 176 -0.81 -11.21 -10.65
CA ARG A 176 -2.00 -11.58 -11.44
C ARG A 176 -3.30 -11.07 -10.82
N LEU A 177 -3.51 -11.30 -9.51
CA LEU A 177 -4.73 -10.89 -8.82
C LEU A 177 -4.80 -9.36 -8.69
N ARG A 178 -3.67 -8.71 -8.44
CA ARG A 178 -3.57 -7.24 -8.37
C ARG A 178 -3.84 -6.58 -9.72
N ASP A 179 -3.41 -7.21 -10.82
CA ASP A 179 -3.66 -6.73 -12.17
C ASP A 179 -5.12 -6.98 -12.60
N ALA A 180 -5.70 -8.12 -12.20
CA ALA A 180 -7.10 -8.45 -12.45
C ALA A 180 -8.05 -7.52 -11.66
N PHE A 181 -7.71 -7.22 -10.41
CA PHE A 181 -8.51 -6.45 -9.45
C PHE A 181 -7.73 -5.23 -8.96
N PRO A 182 -7.67 -4.13 -9.72
CA PRO A 182 -6.87 -2.96 -9.36
C PRO A 182 -7.32 -2.30 -8.05
N ASP A 183 -8.62 -2.33 -7.76
CA ASP A 183 -9.21 -1.79 -6.53
C ASP A 183 -8.74 -2.56 -5.28
N LEU A 184 -8.20 -3.77 -5.47
CA LEU A 184 -7.59 -4.56 -4.40
C LEU A 184 -6.34 -3.87 -3.84
N ASN A 185 -5.55 -3.19 -4.69
CA ASN A 185 -4.40 -2.41 -4.21
C ASN A 185 -4.87 -1.25 -3.32
N GLN A 186 -5.94 -0.58 -3.71
CA GLN A 186 -6.54 0.50 -2.90
C GLN A 186 -7.06 -0.04 -1.57
N TYR A 187 -7.75 -1.19 -1.59
CA TYR A 187 -8.22 -1.87 -0.38
C TYR A 187 -7.05 -2.26 0.54
N ILE A 188 -5.99 -2.86 -0.01
CA ILE A 188 -4.79 -3.22 0.74
C ILE A 188 -4.20 -1.97 1.38
N ASN A 189 -3.91 -0.92 0.60
CA ASN A 189 -3.27 0.29 1.10
C ASN A 189 -4.10 0.99 2.18
N GLN A 190 -5.42 1.12 1.98
CA GLN A 190 -6.30 1.75 2.97
C GLN A 190 -6.35 0.95 4.29
N ASN A 191 -6.47 -0.38 4.21
CA ASN A 191 -6.53 -1.23 5.40
C ASN A 191 -5.17 -1.38 6.09
N ILE A 192 -4.06 -1.43 5.32
CA ILE A 192 -2.68 -1.39 5.82
C ILE A 192 -2.52 -0.12 6.65
N ASN A 193 -2.80 1.03 6.04
CA ASN A 193 -2.64 2.33 6.69
C ASN A 193 -3.52 2.46 7.94
N LYS A 194 -4.78 2.03 7.88
CA LYS A 194 -5.69 2.10 9.03
C LYS A 194 -5.24 1.22 10.19
N LYS A 195 -4.83 -0.03 9.92
CA LYS A 195 -4.42 -0.99 10.96
C LYS A 195 -3.04 -0.63 11.54
N ILE A 196 -2.09 -0.21 10.70
CA ILE A 196 -0.79 0.34 11.13
C ILE A 196 -0.99 1.57 12.00
N ARG A 197 -1.80 2.54 11.57
CA ARG A 197 -2.08 3.75 12.35
C ARG A 197 -2.69 3.42 13.71
N LYS A 198 -3.59 2.43 13.77
CA LYS A 198 -4.15 1.96 15.05
C LYS A 198 -3.07 1.35 15.96
N ARG A 199 -2.18 0.51 15.42
CA ARG A 199 -1.09 -0.12 16.18
C ARG A 199 -0.04 0.90 16.63
N LEU A 200 0.29 1.88 15.78
CA LEU A 200 1.13 3.04 16.11
C LEU A 200 0.51 3.84 17.23
N ASN A 201 -0.77 4.22 17.13
CA ASN A 201 -1.44 4.98 18.17
C ASN A 201 -1.44 4.23 19.51
N SER A 202 -1.69 2.91 19.51
CA SER A 202 -1.61 2.12 20.75
C SER A 202 -0.19 2.06 21.31
N PHE A 203 0.82 1.88 20.45
CA PHE A 203 2.22 1.83 20.86
C PHE A 203 2.71 3.18 21.41
N LEU A 204 2.39 4.27 20.71
CA LEU A 204 2.66 5.65 21.15
C LEU A 204 1.98 5.93 22.48
N LYS A 205 0.74 5.48 22.67
CA LYS A 205 0.04 5.59 23.95
C LYS A 205 0.80 4.86 25.07
N THR A 206 1.26 3.63 24.83
CA THR A 206 2.06 2.87 25.81
C THR A 206 3.40 3.54 26.13
N ILE A 207 4.08 4.10 25.12
CA ILE A 207 5.31 4.87 25.34
C ILE A 207 5.01 6.13 26.14
N GLN A 208 3.97 6.88 25.76
CA GLN A 208 3.55 8.09 26.45
C GLN A 208 3.23 7.79 27.91
N GLU A 209 2.49 6.72 28.20
CA GLU A 209 2.18 6.28 29.57
C GLU A 209 3.46 5.95 30.35
N LYS A 210 4.43 5.22 29.77
CA LYS A 210 5.72 4.94 30.41
C LYS A 210 6.55 6.20 30.66
N ILE A 211 6.63 7.10 29.69
CA ILE A 211 7.37 8.35 29.80
C ILE A 211 6.74 9.24 30.87
N ILE A 212 5.41 9.38 30.88
CA ILE A 212 4.69 10.16 31.90
C ILE A 212 4.95 9.59 33.29
N LEU A 213 4.87 8.27 33.47
CA LEU A 213 5.18 7.62 34.75
C LEU A 213 6.64 7.83 35.19
N GLU A 214 7.60 7.73 34.28
CA GLU A 214 9.01 8.06 34.59
C GLU A 214 9.20 9.55 34.90
N MET A 215 8.51 10.46 34.20
CA MET A 215 8.59 11.90 34.41
C MET A 215 7.94 12.33 35.74
N GLU A 216 6.82 11.70 36.12
CA GLU A 216 6.16 11.94 37.41
C GLU A 216 7.01 11.43 38.57
N GLY A 217 7.70 10.29 38.40
CA GLY A 217 8.65 9.75 39.38
C GLY A 217 9.97 10.52 39.49
N ARG A 218 10.33 11.31 38.45
CA ARG A 218 11.56 12.14 38.40
C ARG A 218 11.27 13.63 38.61
N LYS A 219 10.30 14.01 39.43
CA LYS A 219 10.28 15.37 39.98
C LYS A 219 11.30 15.43 41.12
N PRO A 220 12.37 16.24 41.03
CA PRO A 220 13.25 16.46 42.17
C PRO A 220 12.41 17.22 43.18
N PHE A 221 12.04 16.57 44.28
CA PHE A 221 11.36 17.22 45.40
C PHE A 221 12.35 17.83 46.40
N GLU A 222 13.63 17.90 46.01
CA GLU A 222 14.70 18.40 46.86
C GLU A 222 14.99 19.85 46.49
N LYS A 223 14.89 20.72 47.49
CA LYS A 223 15.18 22.16 47.40
C LYS A 223 16.53 22.42 46.72
N GLU A 224 17.50 21.56 46.98
CA GLU A 224 18.86 21.57 46.43
C GLU A 224 18.90 21.49 44.89
N TYR A 225 17.97 20.77 44.26
CA TYR A 225 17.88 20.73 42.79
C TYR A 225 17.47 22.10 42.23
N TYR A 226 16.45 22.72 42.82
CA TYR A 226 15.97 24.03 42.35
C TYR A 226 17.01 25.12 42.61
N GLU A 227 17.69 25.08 43.75
CA GLU A 227 18.81 25.98 44.08
C GLU A 227 19.97 25.79 43.09
N THR A 228 20.35 24.55 42.77
CA THR A 228 21.40 24.27 41.77
C THR A 228 21.00 24.76 40.37
N VAL A 229 19.75 24.55 39.97
CA VAL A 229 19.24 25.04 38.68
C VAL A 229 19.23 26.57 38.64
N GLU A 230 18.83 27.23 39.73
CA GLU A 230 18.85 28.69 39.84
C GLU A 230 20.27 29.26 39.79
N ASP A 231 21.23 28.61 40.46
CA ASP A 231 22.66 28.94 40.40
C ASP A 231 23.21 28.80 38.97
N ILE A 232 22.90 27.70 38.28
CA ILE A 232 23.32 27.51 36.88
C ILE A 232 22.70 28.58 35.98
N LEU A 233 21.40 28.86 36.13
CA LEU A 233 20.69 29.82 35.29
C LEU A 233 21.15 31.27 35.50
N SER A 234 21.68 31.59 36.67
CA SER A 234 22.20 32.92 37.02
C SER A 234 23.71 33.08 36.77
N HIS A 235 24.44 31.99 36.54
CA HIS A 235 25.88 32.01 36.34
C HIS A 235 26.29 32.77 35.06
N GLU A 236 27.29 33.65 35.16
CA GLU A 236 27.71 34.54 34.06
C GLU A 236 28.18 33.77 32.81
N GLU A 237 28.95 32.68 33.00
CA GLU A 237 29.36 31.81 31.89
C GLU A 237 28.18 31.09 31.24
N PHE A 238 27.19 30.67 32.05
CA PHE A 238 25.98 30.06 31.52
C PHE A 238 25.18 31.07 30.72
N LEU A 239 25.03 32.31 31.18
CA LEU A 239 24.36 33.36 30.43
C LEU A 239 25.09 33.69 29.11
N LYS A 240 26.43 33.68 29.10
CA LYS A 240 27.24 33.82 27.87
C LYS A 240 27.05 32.65 26.89
N LEU A 241 26.79 31.44 27.41
CA LEU A 241 26.62 30.22 26.60
C LEU A 241 25.15 29.87 26.33
N LYS A 242 24.19 30.45 27.03
CA LYS A 242 22.77 30.09 26.93
C LYS A 242 22.23 30.39 25.55
N ASP A 243 22.59 31.53 24.98
CA ASP A 243 22.18 31.90 23.62
C ASP A 243 22.89 31.06 22.54
N TYR A 244 24.13 30.62 22.84
CA TYR A 244 24.88 29.66 22.01
C TYR A 244 24.16 28.30 21.95
N PHE A 245 23.84 27.71 23.10
CA PHE A 245 23.12 26.44 23.17
C PHE A 245 21.69 26.53 22.64
N ARG A 246 21.01 27.65 22.92
CA ARG A 246 19.65 27.89 22.44
C ARG A 246 19.59 27.96 20.92
N SER A 247 20.47 28.72 20.29
CA SER A 247 20.52 28.85 18.83
C SER A 247 20.97 27.54 18.18
N ALA A 248 21.97 26.85 18.76
CA ALA A 248 22.39 25.53 18.30
C ALA A 248 21.26 24.49 18.35
N ALA A 249 20.55 24.39 19.48
CA ALA A 249 19.46 23.44 19.66
C ALA A 249 18.25 23.76 18.76
N ARG A 250 17.85 25.04 18.66
CA ARG A 250 16.76 25.46 17.77
C ARG A 250 17.11 25.25 16.30
N GLY A 251 18.32 25.62 15.88
CA GLY A 251 18.81 25.35 14.53
C GLY A 251 18.86 23.84 14.24
N ALA A 252 19.31 23.02 15.19
CA ALA A 252 19.32 21.57 15.07
C ALA A 252 17.92 20.95 14.97
N LEU A 253 16.89 21.53 15.57
CA LEU A 253 15.51 21.04 15.37
C LEU A 253 14.95 21.41 13.99
N LEU A 254 15.43 22.51 13.40
CA LEU A 254 14.89 23.08 12.17
C LEU A 254 15.70 22.75 10.91
N HIS A 255 16.89 22.13 11.03
CA HIS A 255 17.79 21.95 9.90
C HIS A 255 17.19 21.12 8.75
N ASP A 256 16.31 20.18 9.08
CA ASP A 256 15.59 19.30 8.14
C ASP A 256 14.09 19.67 7.99
N PHE A 257 13.72 20.93 8.20
CA PHE A 257 12.32 21.36 8.21
C PHE A 257 11.70 21.53 6.80
N PHE A 258 11.79 20.50 5.94
CA PHE A 258 11.28 20.55 4.55
C PHE A 258 9.81 20.13 4.37
N LEU A 259 9.13 19.61 5.41
CA LEU A 259 7.67 19.37 5.48
C LEU A 259 7.06 18.38 4.45
N TYR A 260 7.86 17.62 3.71
CA TYR A 260 7.42 16.55 2.80
C TYR A 260 8.21 15.25 3.04
N ASP A 261 7.70 14.10 2.60
CA ASP A 261 8.44 12.83 2.71
C ASP A 261 9.29 12.56 1.47
N TRP A 262 10.60 12.82 1.56
CA TRP A 262 11.52 12.59 0.43
C TRP A 262 11.81 11.11 0.15
N ARG A 263 11.50 10.21 1.09
CA ARG A 263 11.64 8.76 0.91
C ARG A 263 10.44 8.16 0.19
N ASN A 264 9.34 8.89 0.11
CA ASN A 264 8.14 8.51 -0.60
C ASN A 264 8.16 9.12 -2.02
N HIS A 265 8.46 8.31 -3.02
CA HIS A 265 8.56 8.76 -4.42
C HIS A 265 7.18 8.89 -5.13
N ASP A 266 6.08 8.76 -4.39
CA ASP A 266 4.72 8.70 -4.90
C ASP A 266 3.98 10.07 -4.87
N GLU A 267 4.60 11.14 -4.37
CA GLU A 267 4.01 12.49 -4.42
C GLU A 267 4.30 13.22 -5.75
N PRO A 268 3.26 13.67 -6.49
CA PRO A 268 3.38 14.12 -7.88
C PRO A 268 4.08 15.47 -8.09
N ASP A 269 4.31 16.24 -7.03
CA ASP A 269 4.87 17.60 -7.11
C ASP A 269 6.37 17.69 -6.79
N LEU A 270 7.01 16.57 -6.44
CA LEU A 270 8.43 16.54 -6.19
C LEU A 270 9.20 16.41 -7.50
N ALA A 271 10.02 17.42 -7.79
CA ALA A 271 10.98 17.35 -8.88
C ALA A 271 11.75 16.02 -8.76
N ARG A 272 11.61 15.17 -9.78
CA ARG A 272 12.32 13.90 -10.05
C ARG A 272 13.86 13.97 -9.98
N ASN A 273 14.42 15.09 -9.54
CA ASN A 273 15.82 15.40 -9.56
C ASN A 273 16.50 14.79 -8.32
N LYS A 274 17.48 13.94 -8.60
CA LYS A 274 18.35 13.17 -7.69
C LYS A 274 19.20 14.01 -6.70
N PHE A 275 18.80 15.25 -6.37
CA PHE A 275 19.60 16.22 -5.62
C PHE A 275 18.89 16.77 -4.37
N HIS A 276 18.01 15.99 -3.74
CA HIS A 276 17.37 16.39 -2.47
C HIS A 276 18.40 16.84 -1.42
N GLY A 277 19.54 16.13 -1.30
CA GLY A 277 20.62 16.48 -0.38
C GLY A 277 21.24 17.88 -0.57
N LEU A 278 21.09 18.48 -1.76
CA LEU A 278 21.58 19.84 -2.05
C LEU A 278 20.47 20.90 -1.96
N ALA A 279 19.22 20.51 -2.18
CA ALA A 279 18.09 21.43 -2.26
C ALA A 279 17.37 21.64 -0.91
N HIS A 280 17.29 20.60 -0.07
CA HIS A 280 16.53 20.68 1.18
C HIS A 280 17.03 21.73 2.18
N PRO A 281 18.32 22.10 2.28
CA PRO A 281 18.73 23.15 3.23
C PRO A 281 18.08 24.49 2.88
N ALA A 282 17.96 24.80 1.58
CA ALA A 282 17.29 26.02 1.12
C ALA A 282 15.79 25.98 1.41
N ILE A 283 15.15 24.83 1.19
CA ILE A 283 13.72 24.65 1.47
C ILE A 283 13.43 24.74 2.98
N ALA A 284 14.27 24.11 3.80
CA ALA A 284 14.16 24.14 5.25
C ALA A 284 14.29 25.57 5.80
N VAL A 285 15.21 26.39 5.27
CA VAL A 285 15.29 27.82 5.64
C VAL A 285 14.00 28.57 5.29
N VAL A 286 13.45 28.37 4.09
CA VAL A 286 12.22 29.04 3.65
C VAL A 286 11.04 28.66 4.55
N ASN A 287 10.90 27.38 4.87
CA ASN A 287 9.86 26.90 5.78
C ASN A 287 10.07 27.41 7.21
N ALA A 288 11.31 27.39 7.71
CA ALA A 288 11.63 27.86 9.04
C ALA A 288 11.29 29.36 9.19
N LYS A 289 11.65 30.20 8.21
CA LYS A 289 11.28 31.62 8.19
C LYS A 289 9.78 31.88 8.08
N LYS A 290 9.04 30.99 7.43
CA LYS A 290 7.58 31.09 7.31
C LYS A 290 6.88 30.81 8.64
N HIS A 291 7.41 29.88 9.44
CA HIS A 291 6.75 29.38 10.64
C HIS A 291 7.35 29.91 11.95
N PHE A 292 8.58 30.39 11.94
CA PHE A 292 9.32 30.80 13.13
C PHE A 292 10.16 32.06 12.88
N SER A 293 10.32 32.87 13.93
CA SER A 293 11.35 33.92 13.95
C SER A 293 12.70 33.28 14.26
N ILE A 294 13.56 33.17 13.24
CA ILE A 294 14.92 32.62 13.34
C ILE A 294 15.98 33.73 13.28
N ASN A 295 17.09 33.54 13.99
CA ASN A 295 18.24 34.46 13.96
C ASN A 295 19.30 34.02 12.92
N ASP A 296 20.35 34.83 12.73
CA ASP A 296 21.40 34.55 11.74
C ASP A 296 22.16 33.24 12.00
N ILE A 297 22.30 32.82 13.26
CA ILE A 297 22.97 31.57 13.65
C ILE A 297 22.10 30.38 13.29
N GLU A 298 20.81 30.43 13.65
CA GLU A 298 19.80 29.41 13.31
C GLU A 298 19.66 29.26 11.79
N GLU A 299 19.61 30.36 11.04
CA GLU A 299 19.57 30.31 9.58
C GLU A 299 20.84 29.69 8.98
N ASP A 300 22.02 30.04 9.47
CA ASP A 300 23.29 29.47 8.99
C ASP A 300 23.41 27.97 9.31
N ILE A 301 22.94 27.53 10.49
CA ILE A 301 22.81 26.11 10.85
C ILE A 301 21.95 25.41 9.79
N ILE A 302 20.71 25.86 9.58
CA ILE A 302 19.76 25.21 8.66
C ILE A 302 20.31 25.20 7.24
N LYS A 303 20.90 26.30 6.77
CA LYS A 303 21.38 26.43 5.39
C LYS A 303 22.63 25.60 5.08
N LYS A 304 23.49 25.38 6.08
CA LYS A 304 24.84 24.82 5.87
C LYS A 304 25.13 23.55 6.64
N HIS A 305 24.13 22.98 7.32
CA HIS A 305 24.26 21.71 8.01
C HIS A 305 24.69 20.57 7.09
N MET A 306 24.56 20.68 5.76
CA MET A 306 25.03 19.66 4.81
C MET A 306 26.51 19.78 4.41
N TRP A 307 27.24 20.82 4.83
CA TRP A 307 28.67 20.92 4.55
C TRP A 307 29.42 19.68 5.09
N PRO A 308 30.35 19.06 4.33
CA PRO A 308 30.98 19.52 3.08
C PRO A 308 30.24 19.17 1.77
N LEU A 309 29.06 18.54 1.83
CA LEU A 309 28.26 18.26 0.63
C LEU A 309 27.82 19.54 -0.07
N THR A 310 27.48 20.58 0.70
CA THR A 310 27.33 21.96 0.21
C THR A 310 28.69 22.65 0.24
N LEU A 311 29.11 23.26 -0.88
CA LEU A 311 30.46 23.84 -1.05
C LEU A 311 30.78 25.00 -0.09
N VAL A 312 29.77 25.69 0.44
CA VAL A 312 29.94 26.86 1.30
C VAL A 312 30.05 26.41 2.77
N PRO A 313 31.15 26.72 3.47
CA PRO A 313 31.34 26.31 4.87
C PRO A 313 30.45 27.11 5.85
N PRO A 314 30.11 26.52 7.01
CA PRO A 314 29.42 27.20 8.08
C PRO A 314 30.14 28.46 8.56
N LYS A 315 29.37 29.50 8.92
CA LYS A 315 29.92 30.79 9.37
C LYS A 315 30.09 30.84 10.90
N TYR A 316 29.18 30.20 11.63
CA TYR A 316 29.15 30.21 13.11
C TYR A 316 29.63 28.87 13.68
N LYS A 317 30.14 28.88 14.92
CA LYS A 317 30.67 27.68 15.60
C LYS A 317 29.56 26.65 15.86
N GLU A 318 28.38 27.13 16.20
CA GLU A 318 27.15 26.38 16.40
C GLU A 318 26.79 25.57 15.15
N SER A 319 26.89 26.19 13.97
CA SER A 319 26.67 25.54 12.69
C SER A 319 27.63 24.38 12.43
N TYR A 320 28.90 24.51 12.83
CA TYR A 320 29.84 23.39 12.77
C TYR A 320 29.45 22.27 13.72
N ILE A 321 29.08 22.59 14.96
CA ILE A 321 28.68 21.57 15.95
C ILE A 321 27.49 20.78 15.45
N VAL A 322 26.42 21.44 15.00
CA VAL A 322 25.22 20.77 14.51
C VAL A 322 25.55 19.94 13.27
N SER A 323 26.32 20.50 12.34
CA SER A 323 26.79 19.80 11.14
C SER A 323 27.55 18.52 11.49
N PHE A 324 28.51 18.55 12.42
CA PHE A 324 29.27 17.36 12.79
C PHE A 324 28.45 16.34 13.57
N ALA A 325 27.59 16.79 14.49
CA ALA A 325 26.71 15.94 15.27
C ALA A 325 25.77 15.12 14.36
N ASP A 326 25.20 15.77 13.35
CA ASP A 326 24.36 15.13 12.33
C ASP A 326 25.10 14.01 11.59
N LYS A 327 26.32 14.26 11.06
CA LYS A 327 27.11 13.22 10.37
C LYS A 327 27.48 12.08 11.31
N TYR A 328 27.84 12.39 12.55
CA TYR A 328 28.22 11.37 13.52
C TYR A 328 27.05 10.41 13.81
N LEU A 329 25.85 10.97 14.03
CA LEU A 329 24.65 10.19 14.28
C LEU A 329 24.27 9.34 13.06
N SER A 330 24.23 9.94 11.87
CA SER A 330 23.86 9.24 10.63
C SER A 330 24.88 8.15 10.26
N SER A 331 26.18 8.39 10.47
CA SER A 331 27.24 7.38 10.29
C SER A 331 27.11 6.24 11.28
N ARG A 332 26.80 6.52 12.55
CA ARG A 332 26.62 5.50 13.59
C ARG A 332 25.41 4.60 13.29
N GLU A 333 24.31 5.19 12.84
CA GLU A 333 23.12 4.45 12.39
C GLU A 333 23.44 3.56 11.19
N PHE A 334 24.14 4.08 10.19
CA PHE A 334 24.58 3.31 9.03
C PHE A 334 25.47 2.12 9.41
N ILE A 335 26.47 2.33 10.27
CA ILE A 335 27.37 1.26 10.73
C ILE A 335 26.61 0.19 11.51
N ASN A 336 25.68 0.59 12.38
CA ASN A 336 24.87 -0.35 13.16
C ASN A 336 23.96 -1.20 12.25
N GLU A 337 23.30 -0.57 11.29
CA GLU A 337 22.46 -1.26 10.30
C GLU A 337 23.29 -2.20 9.40
N TYR A 338 24.48 -1.75 8.98
CA TYR A 338 25.41 -2.57 8.20
C TYR A 338 25.89 -3.81 8.97
N LYS A 339 26.26 -3.65 10.26
CA LYS A 339 26.64 -4.78 11.13
C LYS A 339 25.48 -5.78 11.29
N LYS A 340 24.25 -5.30 11.45
CA LYS A 340 23.04 -6.13 11.55
C LYS A 340 22.81 -6.94 10.27
N ARG A 341 23.02 -6.34 9.09
CA ARG A 341 22.92 -7.05 7.81
C ARG A 341 23.99 -8.12 7.63
N ILE A 342 25.24 -7.84 8.04
CA ILE A 342 26.32 -8.83 8.00
C ILE A 342 26.02 -10.01 8.92
N SER A 343 25.57 -9.76 10.15
CA SER A 343 25.26 -10.84 11.09
C SER A 343 24.09 -11.71 10.61
N GLN A 344 23.06 -11.11 10.01
CA GLN A 344 21.97 -11.84 9.35
C GLN A 344 22.45 -12.67 8.16
N PHE A 345 23.37 -12.14 7.35
CA PHE A 345 23.93 -12.87 6.20
C PHE A 345 24.83 -14.04 6.64
N GLN A 346 25.59 -13.86 7.72
CA GLN A 346 26.41 -14.92 8.32
C GLN A 346 25.55 -15.99 9.00
N ALA A 347 24.46 -15.63 9.67
CA ALA A 347 23.53 -16.59 10.26
C ALA A 347 22.79 -17.44 9.21
N LYS A 348 22.51 -16.87 8.01
CA LYS A 348 21.94 -17.63 6.87
C LYS A 348 22.94 -18.59 6.22
N LYS A 349 24.25 -18.32 6.28
CA LYS A 349 25.29 -19.28 5.92
C LYS A 349 25.55 -20.19 7.13
N GLY A 350 24.72 -21.22 7.29
CA GLY A 350 24.88 -22.24 8.34
C GLY A 350 26.31 -22.79 8.43
N PRO A 351 26.70 -23.38 9.58
CA PRO A 351 28.08 -23.77 9.83
C PRO A 351 28.58 -24.70 8.72
N LYS A 352 29.74 -24.37 8.13
CA LYS A 352 30.45 -25.26 7.19
C LYS A 352 30.60 -26.62 7.89
N ARG A 353 29.89 -27.64 7.40
CA ARG A 353 30.11 -29.04 7.81
C ARG A 353 31.60 -29.32 7.62
N LYS A 354 32.33 -29.52 8.73
CA LYS A 354 33.64 -30.15 8.69
C LYS A 354 33.42 -31.54 8.11
N HIS A 355 33.93 -31.79 6.91
CA HIS A 355 34.06 -33.13 6.38
C HIS A 355 35.06 -33.87 7.27
N THR A 356 34.57 -34.66 8.22
CA THR A 356 35.37 -35.69 8.88
C THR A 356 35.48 -36.84 7.91
N ASN A 357 36.70 -37.10 7.45
CA ASN A 357 37.05 -38.22 6.58
C ASN A 357 37.02 -39.50 7.44
N PRO A 358 36.20 -40.52 7.13
CA PRO A 358 36.25 -41.79 7.82
C PRO A 358 37.17 -42.73 7.02
N ASP A 359 38.48 -42.67 7.28
CA ASP A 359 39.37 -43.79 6.98
C ASP A 359 40.75 -43.59 7.61
N SER A 360 40.92 -44.15 8.82
CA SER A 360 42.20 -44.70 9.29
C SER A 360 42.01 -45.39 10.64
N SER A 361 41.56 -46.65 10.61
CA SER A 361 41.88 -47.59 11.68
C SER A 361 42.28 -48.91 11.03
N LYS A 362 43.60 -49.12 11.00
CA LYS A 362 44.20 -50.46 11.07
C LYS A 362 44.01 -51.02 12.47
#